data_AF-A0A5A7RRP3-F1
#
_entry.id   AF-A0A5A7RRP3-F1
#
_cell.length_a   1.000
_cell.length_b   1.000
_cell.length_c   1.000
_cell.angle_alpha   90.00
_cell.angle_beta   90.00
_cell.angle_gamma   90.00
#
_symmetry.space_group_name_H-M   'P 1'
#
loop_
_entity.id
_entity.type
_entity.pdbx_description
1 polymer ?
#
loop_
_entity_poly.entity_id
_entity_poly.type
_entity_poly.pdbx_seq_one_letter_code
_entity_poly.pdbx_strand_id
1 'polypeptide(L)'
;MVGLVVTLLVILTLTVCIIILLFRLTKKRPSERKNHDLDDFLCRFVKDGKGKKIGESIAIDGDILIVKSGKKYMGIPLSHIMKNGKYLRIKGLTNFNKAEELGKKWLKKHSKRKR
;
A
#
# COMPACT_ATOMS: atom_id res chain seq x y z
N MET A 1 -43.15 2.17 -39.40
CA MET A 1 -42.22 3.10 -38.73
C MET A 1 -42.08 2.83 -37.23
N VAL A 2 -43.17 2.68 -36.47
CA VAL A 2 -43.13 2.49 -35.00
C VAL A 2 -42.30 1.28 -34.54
N GLY A 3 -42.48 0.12 -35.18
CA GLY A 3 -41.72 -1.10 -34.81
C GLY A 3 -40.20 -0.99 -34.99
N LEU A 4 -39.75 -0.25 -36.01
CA LEU A 4 -38.33 -0.06 -36.32
C LEU A 4 -37.64 0.85 -35.28
N VAL A 5 -38.39 1.84 -34.78
CA VAL A 5 -37.93 2.73 -33.70
C VAL A 5 -37.81 1.98 -32.37
N VAL A 6 -38.77 1.10 -32.06
CA VAL A 6 -38.74 0.28 -30.83
C VAL A 6 -37.56 -0.69 -30.84
N THR A 7 -37.28 -1.34 -31.98
CA THR A 7 -36.13 -2.25 -32.10
C THR A 7 -34.78 -1.54 -31.93
N LEU A 8 -34.64 -0.31 -32.45
CA LEU A 8 -33.41 0.48 -32.29
C LEU A 8 -33.16 0.88 -30.83
N LEU A 9 -34.22 1.23 -30.10
CA LEU A 9 -34.14 1.61 -28.69
C LEU A 9 -33.68 0.44 -27.80
N VAL A 10 -34.16 -0.77 -28.06
CA VAL A 10 -33.75 -1.98 -27.33
C VAL A 10 -32.29 -2.33 -27.59
N ILE A 11 -31.81 -2.18 -28.82
CA ILE A 11 -30.40 -2.45 -29.15
C ILE A 11 -29.48 -1.43 -28.45
N LEU A 12 -29.88 -0.15 -28.41
CA LEU A 12 -29.11 0.89 -27.73
C LEU A 12 -28.97 0.60 -26.23
N THR A 13 -30.06 0.19 -25.55
CA THR A 13 -30.00 -0.11 -24.12
C THR A 13 -29.16 -1.34 -23.82
N LEU A 14 -29.25 -2.39 -24.64
CA LEU A 14 -28.44 -3.59 -24.49
C LEU A 14 -26.94 -3.31 -24.68
N THR A 15 -26.57 -2.49 -25.68
CA THR A 15 -25.16 -2.13 -25.91
C THR A 15 -24.58 -1.29 -24.77
N VAL A 16 -25.34 -0.34 -24.22
CA VAL A 16 -24.93 0.44 -23.04
C VAL A 16 -24.77 -0.46 -21.81
N CYS A 17 -25.69 -1.41 -21.58
CA CYS A 17 -25.58 -2.38 -20.50
C CYS A 17 -24.32 -3.25 -20.63
N ILE A 18 -24.00 -3.72 -21.84
CA ILE A 18 -22.78 -4.50 -22.11
C ILE A 18 -21.52 -3.66 -21.84
N ILE A 19 -21.48 -2.40 -22.28
CA ILE A 19 -20.34 -1.50 -22.04
C ILE A 19 -20.12 -1.30 -20.52
N ILE A 20 -21.20 -1.09 -19.76
CA ILE A 20 -21.11 -0.93 -18.29
C ILE A 20 -20.62 -2.22 -17.61
N LEU A 21 -21.10 -3.38 -18.06
CA LEU A 21 -20.66 -4.68 -17.53
C LEU A 21 -19.19 -4.94 -17.85
N LEU A 22 -18.76 -4.67 -19.08
CA LEU A 22 -17.36 -4.76 -19.48
C LEU A 22 -16.48 -3.80 -18.66
N PHE A 23 -16.95 -2.57 -18.40
CA PHE A 23 -16.23 -1.60 -17.55
C PHE A 23 -16.10 -2.06 -16.09
N ARG A 24 -17.08 -2.81 -15.57
CA ARG A 24 -17.00 -3.43 -14.24
C ARG A 24 -16.04 -4.62 -14.20
N LEU A 25 -15.95 -5.38 -15.28
CA LEU A 25 -15.02 -6.50 -15.42
C LEU A 25 -13.57 -6.05 -15.62
N THR A 26 -13.35 -4.92 -16.32
CA THR A 26 -12.02 -4.32 -16.47
C THR A 26 -11.53 -3.61 -15.22
N LYS A 27 -12.43 -3.31 -14.27
CA LYS A 27 -12.06 -2.93 -12.90
C LYS A 27 -11.54 -4.15 -12.14
N LYS A 28 -10.43 -4.72 -12.60
CA LYS A 28 -9.51 -5.46 -11.74
C LYS A 28 -9.22 -4.56 -10.54
N ARG A 29 -9.52 -5.03 -9.32
CA ARG A 29 -8.85 -4.48 -8.13
C ARG A 29 -7.36 -4.48 -8.47
N PRO A 30 -6.60 -3.38 -8.24
CA PRO A 30 -5.19 -3.34 -8.57
C PRO A 30 -4.58 -4.63 -8.05
N SER A 31 -4.22 -5.50 -9.00
CA SER A 31 -3.80 -6.85 -8.71
C SER A 31 -2.54 -6.69 -7.87
N GLU A 32 -2.58 -7.26 -6.68
CA GLU A 32 -1.47 -7.49 -5.77
C GLU A 32 -0.34 -8.13 -6.58
N ARG A 33 0.47 -7.30 -7.25
CA ARG A 33 1.72 -7.73 -7.86
C ARG A 33 2.57 -8.14 -6.67
N LYS A 34 2.61 -9.44 -6.39
CA LYS A 34 3.54 -10.04 -5.43
C LYS A 34 4.94 -9.56 -5.81
N ASN A 35 5.39 -8.58 -5.05
CA ASN A 35 6.63 -7.87 -5.25
C ASN A 35 7.64 -8.65 -4.41
N HIS A 36 8.20 -9.73 -4.97
CA HIS A 36 9.15 -10.61 -4.29
C HIS A 36 10.31 -9.81 -3.66
N ASP A 37 10.62 -8.63 -4.23
CA ASP A 37 11.64 -7.69 -3.74
C ASP A 37 11.27 -6.93 -2.46
N LEU A 38 9.98 -6.81 -2.13
CA LEU A 38 9.47 -6.13 -0.95
C LEU A 38 9.41 -7.04 0.28
N ASP A 39 9.24 -8.34 0.08
CA ASP A 39 9.28 -9.33 1.17
C ASP A 39 10.64 -9.29 1.89
N ASP A 40 11.72 -9.03 1.14
CA ASP A 40 13.06 -8.79 1.67
C ASP A 40 13.16 -7.65 2.68
N PHE A 41 12.23 -6.71 2.70
CA PHE A 41 12.24 -5.60 3.65
C PHE A 41 11.55 -5.95 4.97
N LEU A 42 10.78 -7.04 5.05
CA LEU A 42 10.05 -7.43 6.25
C LEU A 42 10.93 -8.25 7.21
N CYS A 43 10.56 -8.27 8.49
CA CYS A 43 11.23 -9.05 9.53
C CYS A 43 12.73 -8.73 9.66
N ARG A 44 13.13 -7.47 9.38
CA ARG A 44 14.52 -7.03 9.44
C ARG A 44 14.72 -5.95 10.51
N PHE A 45 15.89 -5.96 11.14
CA PHE A 45 16.30 -4.86 11.99
C PHE A 45 16.54 -3.60 11.16
N VAL A 46 16.03 -2.47 11.63
CA VAL A 46 16.23 -1.15 11.03
C VAL A 46 17.18 -0.35 11.92
N LYS A 47 18.25 0.17 11.32
CA LYS A 47 19.26 1.01 11.97
C LYS A 47 19.29 2.41 11.37
N ASP A 48 19.60 3.41 12.19
CA ASP A 48 19.81 4.78 11.69
C ASP A 48 21.16 4.96 10.97
N GLY A 49 21.42 6.18 10.52
CA GLY A 49 22.68 6.54 9.87
C GLY A 49 23.92 6.31 10.73
N LYS A 50 23.78 6.30 12.07
CA LYS A 50 24.86 6.08 13.05
C LYS A 50 24.97 4.60 13.48
N GLY A 51 24.13 3.72 12.95
CA GLY A 51 24.12 2.29 13.27
C GLY A 51 23.33 1.92 14.53
N LYS A 52 22.65 2.88 15.18
CA LYS A 52 21.77 2.61 16.33
C LYS A 52 20.53 1.84 15.85
N LYS A 53 20.17 0.75 16.55
CA LYS A 53 18.92 0.02 16.27
C LYS A 53 17.72 0.90 16.60
N ILE A 54 16.86 1.12 15.61
CA ILE A 54 15.63 1.90 15.74
C ILE A 54 14.44 0.99 15.99
N GLY A 55 14.41 -0.18 15.35
CA GLY A 55 13.34 -1.16 15.52
C GLY A 55 13.41 -2.30 14.52
N GLU A 56 12.25 -2.89 14.24
CA GLU A 56 12.05 -4.00 13.31
C GLU A 56 10.98 -3.65 12.29
N SER A 57 11.21 -3.98 11.02
CA SER A 57 10.21 -3.83 9.97
C SER A 57 9.13 -4.89 10.10
N ILE A 58 7.87 -4.45 10.13
CA ILE A 58 6.72 -5.33 10.38
C ILE A 58 5.67 -5.31 9.26
N ALA A 59 5.68 -4.27 8.41
CA ALA A 59 4.73 -4.13 7.32
C ALA A 59 5.23 -3.11 6.29
N ILE A 60 4.62 -3.14 5.11
CA ILE A 60 4.75 -2.12 4.07
C ILE A 60 3.32 -1.65 3.75
N ASP A 61 3.06 -0.34 3.81
CA ASP A 61 1.80 0.28 3.40
C ASP A 61 2.11 1.29 2.28
N GLY A 62 1.91 0.87 1.03
CA GLY A 62 2.32 1.64 -0.14
C GLY A 62 3.84 1.77 -0.23
N ASP A 63 4.34 3.01 -0.19
CA ASP A 63 5.76 3.37 -0.23
C ASP A 63 6.37 3.56 1.17
N ILE A 64 5.63 3.24 2.24
CA ILE A 64 6.05 3.44 3.62
C ILE A 64 6.37 2.08 4.27
N LEU A 65 7.60 1.95 4.77
CA LEU A 65 8.02 0.86 5.63
C LEU A 65 7.59 1.13 7.08
N ILE A 66 6.88 0.19 7.68
CA ILE A 66 6.44 0.29 9.07
C ILE A 66 7.46 -0.38 9.97
N VAL A 67 8.01 0.39 10.89
CA VAL A 67 9.02 -0.02 11.85
C VAL A 67 8.45 0.04 13.26
N LYS A 68 8.50 -1.08 13.98
CA LYS A 68 8.05 -1.19 15.37
C LYS A 68 9.24 -1.12 16.32
N SER A 69 9.06 -0.36 17.42
CA SER A 69 10.02 -0.28 18.52
C SER A 69 9.27 -0.29 19.85
N GLY A 70 9.21 -1.45 20.50
CA GLY A 70 8.36 -1.65 21.68
C GLY A 70 6.89 -1.36 21.38
N LYS A 71 6.32 -0.31 22.03
CA LYS A 71 4.94 0.16 21.81
C LYS A 71 4.81 1.23 20.72
N LYS A 72 5.93 1.74 20.19
CA LYS A 72 5.95 2.79 19.17
C LYS A 72 5.97 2.20 17.77
N TYR A 73 5.36 2.91 16.84
CA TYR A 73 5.32 2.59 15.42
C TYR A 73 5.82 3.81 14.65
N MET A 74 6.67 3.58 13.66
CA MET A 74 7.23 4.60 12.78
C MET A 74 6.97 4.20 11.34
N GLY A 75 6.54 5.15 10.52
CA GLY A 75 6.48 5.00 9.06
C GLY A 75 7.67 5.70 8.43
N ILE A 76 8.49 4.96 7.68
CA ILE A 76 9.67 5.48 6.99
C ILE A 76 9.51 5.24 5.49
N PRO A 77 9.59 6.28 4.64
CA PRO A 77 9.55 6.09 3.19
C PRO A 77 10.62 5.11 2.72
N LEU A 78 10.26 4.19 1.82
CA LEU A 78 11.20 3.23 1.23
C LEU A 78 12.35 3.91 0.50
N SER A 79 12.13 5.12 -0.05
CA SER A 79 13.18 5.96 -0.64
C SER A 79 14.31 6.29 0.34
N HIS A 80 14.04 6.28 1.64
CA HIS A 80 15.00 6.52 2.72
C HIS A 80 15.57 5.22 3.30
N ILE A 81 15.23 4.05 2.75
CA ILE A 81 15.72 2.76 3.22
C ILE A 81 16.74 2.18 2.23
N MET A 82 17.81 1.61 2.78
CA MET A 82 18.83 0.89 2.03
C MET A 82 19.00 -0.52 2.62
N LYS A 83 19.02 -1.54 1.77
CA LYS A 83 19.38 -2.91 2.18
C LYS A 83 20.88 -2.94 2.51
N ASN A 84 21.25 -3.46 3.69
CA ASN A 84 22.64 -3.63 4.09
C ASN A 84 22.85 -5.01 4.73
N GLY A 85 23.06 -6.02 3.87
CA GLY A 85 23.22 -7.41 4.29
C GLY A 85 22.04 -7.91 5.11
N LYS A 86 22.25 -8.09 6.42
CA LYS A 86 21.25 -8.62 7.37
C LYS A 86 20.29 -7.57 7.96
N TYR A 87 20.52 -6.28 7.71
CA TYR A 87 19.68 -5.20 8.26
C TYR A 87 19.30 -4.18 7.20
N LEU A 88 18.38 -3.29 7.57
CA LEU A 88 17.99 -2.12 6.79
C LEU A 88 18.61 -0.88 7.43
N ARG A 89 19.16 0.02 6.60
CA ARG A 89 19.75 1.29 7.04
C ARG A 89 18.89 2.43 6.56
N ILE A 90 18.59 3.36 7.47
CA ILE A 90 17.95 4.64 7.13
C ILE A 90 19.04 5.57 6.57
N LYS A 91 18.81 6.07 5.35
CA LYS A 91 19.66 7.06 4.68
C LYS A 91 19.03 8.46 4.78
N GLY A 92 19.90 9.47 4.81
CA GLY A 92 19.51 10.88 4.90
C GLY A 92 19.02 11.32 6.28
N LEU A 93 18.63 12.60 6.37
CA LEU A 93 18.02 13.18 7.57
C LEU A 93 16.59 12.67 7.70
N THR A 94 16.28 12.02 8.82
CA THR A 94 14.93 11.51 9.10
C THR A 94 14.32 12.28 10.27
N ASN A 95 13.18 12.91 10.02
CA ASN A 95 12.39 13.51 11.09
C ASN A 95 11.60 12.40 11.81
N PHE A 96 12.12 11.96 12.97
CA PHE A 96 11.53 10.88 13.74
C PHE A 96 10.13 11.21 14.29
N ASN A 97 9.82 12.49 14.54
CA ASN A 97 8.48 12.89 14.99
C ASN A 97 7.45 12.64 13.89
N LYS A 98 7.76 13.03 12.65
CA LYS A 98 6.91 12.76 11.49
C LYS A 98 6.81 11.27 11.19
N ALA A 99 7.90 10.53 11.33
CA ALA A 99 7.89 9.08 11.19
C ALA A 99 6.96 8.43 12.23
N GLU A 100 7.00 8.86 13.49
CA GLU A 100 6.09 8.38 14.54
C GLU A 100 4.63 8.72 14.23
N GLU A 101 4.35 9.90 13.69
CA GLU A 101 3.00 10.30 13.26
C GLU A 101 2.46 9.37 12.16
N LEU A 102 3.28 9.06 11.14
CA LEU A 102 2.93 8.12 10.07
C LEU A 102 2.65 6.71 10.62
N GLY A 103 3.49 6.24 11.54
CA GLY A 103 3.31 4.94 12.17
C GLY A 103 2.03 4.87 13.02
N LYS A 104 1.68 5.95 13.74
CA LYS A 104 0.41 6.06 14.48
C LYS A 104 -0.80 6.06 13.55
N LYS A 105 -0.73 6.77 12.41
CA LYS A 105 -1.80 6.76 11.39
C LYS A 105 -2.01 5.36 10.84
N TRP A 106 -0.93 4.67 10.49
CA TRP A 106 -0.99 3.27 10.05
C TRP A 106 -1.62 2.36 11.12
N LEU A 107 -1.18 2.49 12.38
CA LEU A 107 -1.72 1.70 13.48
C LEU A 107 -3.23 1.93 13.65
N LYS A 108 -3.68 3.19 13.66
CA LYS A 108 -5.11 3.55 13.81
C LYS A 108 -5.98 2.98 12.68
N LYS A 109 -5.46 2.94 11.45
CA LYS A 109 -6.13 2.35 10.28
C LYS A 109 -6.29 0.85 10.41
N HIS A 110 -5.32 0.15 11.03
CA HIS A 110 -5.30 -1.31 11.11
C HIS A 110 -5.79 -1.88 12.46
N SER A 111 -5.77 -1.10 13.54
CA SER A 111 -6.26 -1.52 14.86
C SER A 111 -7.78 -1.60 14.93
N LYS A 112 -8.47 -0.74 14.17
CA LYS A 112 -9.94 -0.71 14.09
C LYS A 112 -10.58 -1.89 13.34
N ARG A 113 -9.77 -2.81 12.79
CA ARG A 113 -10.27 -4.00 12.09
C ARG A 113 -10.57 -5.20 12.98
N LYS A 114 -10.44 -5.09 14.30
CA LYS A 114 -10.96 -6.10 15.22
C LYS A 114 -12.46 -5.83 15.44
N ARG A 115 -13.27 -6.73 14.87
CA ARG A 115 -14.72 -6.89 15.12
C ARG A 115 -15.02 -6.88 16.62
#